data_AF-A0A812BND0-F1
#
_entry.id   AF-A0A812BND0-F1
#
_cell.length_a   1.000
_cell.length_b   1.000
_cell.length_c   1.000
_cell.angle_alpha   90.00
_cell.angle_beta   90.00
_cell.angle_gamma   90.00
#
_symmetry.space_group_name_H-M   'P 1'
#
loop_
_entity.id
_entity.type
_entity.pdbx_description
1 polymer ?
#
loop_
_entity_poly.entity_id
_entity_poly.type
_entity_poly.pdbx_seq_one_letter_code
_entity_poly.pdbx_strand_id
1 'polypeptide(L)'
;MSSLPPKLTTFSDKPHPWEVIIIGNGPSAICLSFLLSGFRPYYNGMPHPVPFLEEKLNNLKNKSIVEADLYDLAQGLEGRSTNPIAVLFDHLLHPDADRGAINSSLLHWVQEEEHAIPHIVLGKWAPGGSWQQMDGNLQTISISNWMELPSLPLNEWLKSKKDQVIGTNGRKANRATVADVPYNLSTFYSFFFTYRSSCIP
;
A
#
# COMPACT_ATOMS: atom_id res chain seq x y z
N MET A 1 7.99 37.52 -5.20
CA MET A 1 6.64 36.93 -5.08
C MET A 1 6.77 35.65 -4.27
N SER A 2 6.62 35.78 -2.95
CA SER A 2 6.74 34.68 -1.99
C SER A 2 5.48 33.82 -2.01
N SER A 3 5.61 32.55 -2.38
CA SER A 3 4.53 31.56 -2.25
C SER A 3 4.16 31.44 -0.78
N LEU A 4 2.87 31.61 -0.49
CA LEU A 4 2.31 31.41 0.84
C LEU A 4 2.59 29.96 1.31
N PRO A 5 2.94 29.73 2.58
CA PRO A 5 3.00 28.39 3.13
C PRO A 5 1.61 27.73 3.05
N PRO A 6 1.53 26.39 2.93
CA PRO A 6 0.26 25.69 2.90
C PRO A 6 -0.56 26.06 4.14
N LYS A 7 -1.81 26.52 3.93
CA LYS A 7 -2.73 26.85 5.02
C LYS A 7 -2.89 25.65 5.94
N LEU A 8 -2.38 25.77 7.17
CA LEU A 8 -2.79 24.93 8.29
C LEU A 8 -4.30 25.11 8.45
N THR A 9 -5.09 24.11 8.05
CA THR A 9 -6.53 24.12 8.28
C THR A 9 -6.76 23.95 9.78
N THR A 10 -7.20 25.02 10.43
CA THR A 10 -7.67 25.01 11.82
C THR A 10 -8.71 23.89 12.00
N PHE A 11 -8.71 23.23 13.15
CA PHE A 11 -9.77 22.29 13.50
C PHE A 11 -11.11 23.03 13.34
N SER A 12 -12.01 22.46 12.55
CA SER A 12 -13.38 22.96 12.47
C SER A 12 -14.01 22.69 13.83
N ASP A 13 -14.65 23.69 14.44
CA ASP A 13 -15.36 23.54 15.72
C ASP A 13 -16.55 22.56 15.64
N LYS A 14 -16.91 22.11 14.42
CA LYS A 14 -17.85 21.01 14.22
C LYS A 14 -17.09 19.68 14.29
N PRO A 15 -17.43 18.76 15.21
CA PRO A 15 -16.84 17.44 15.22
C PRO A 15 -17.12 16.78 13.86
N HIS A 16 -16.05 16.47 13.13
CA HIS A 16 -16.17 15.55 12.01
C HIS A 16 -16.50 14.18 12.60
N PRO A 17 -17.56 13.50 12.15
CA PRO A 17 -17.95 12.20 12.69
C PRO A 17 -17.00 11.13 12.13
N TRP A 18 -15.76 11.12 12.61
CA TRP A 18 -14.85 10.01 12.34
C TRP A 18 -15.35 8.80 13.12
N GLU A 19 -15.62 7.72 12.41
CA GLU A 19 -16.03 6.44 13.01
C GLU A 19 -14.81 5.66 13.49
N VAL A 20 -13.68 5.82 12.80
CA VAL A 20 -12.43 5.13 13.11
C VAL A 20 -11.28 6.12 13.30
N ILE A 21 -10.52 5.92 14.37
CA ILE A 21 -9.26 6.63 14.62
C ILE A 21 -8.13 5.62 14.56
N ILE A 22 -7.18 5.82 13.64
CA ILE A 22 -5.99 4.98 13.50
C ILE A 22 -4.82 5.66 14.20
N ILE A 23 -4.16 4.95 15.11
CA ILE A 23 -2.98 5.44 15.83
C ILE A 23 -1.72 4.80 15.26
N GLY A 24 -0.83 5.66 14.77
CA GLY A 24 0.36 5.30 13.98
C GLY A 24 0.13 5.56 12.49
N ASN A 25 1.15 6.09 11.79
CA ASN A 25 1.09 6.38 10.35
C ASN A 25 2.17 5.62 9.56
N GLY A 26 2.49 4.41 10.01
CA GLY A 26 3.36 3.46 9.30
C GLY A 26 2.61 2.70 8.19
N PRO A 27 3.30 1.81 7.44
CA PRO A 27 2.72 1.12 6.29
C PRO A 27 1.40 0.39 6.58
N SER A 28 1.28 -0.29 7.72
CA SER A 28 0.06 -0.98 8.12
C SER A 28 -1.13 -0.05 8.32
N ALA A 29 -0.93 1.12 8.92
CA ALA A 29 -1.98 2.13 9.07
C ALA A 29 -2.42 2.70 7.71
N ILE A 30 -1.50 2.79 6.77
CA ILE A 30 -1.74 3.30 5.43
C ILE A 30 -2.56 2.31 4.62
N CYS A 31 -2.19 1.03 4.67
CA CYS A 31 -2.97 -0.04 4.05
C CYS A 31 -4.39 -0.10 4.63
N LEU A 32 -4.53 0.03 5.95
CA LEU A 32 -5.84 0.06 6.60
C LEU A 32 -6.66 1.29 6.16
N SER A 33 -6.05 2.47 6.16
CA SER A 33 -6.70 3.71 5.70
C SER A 33 -7.16 3.60 4.24
N PHE A 34 -6.38 2.97 3.37
CA PHE A 34 -6.77 2.70 1.99
C PHE A 34 -8.03 1.84 1.90
N LEU A 35 -8.09 0.72 2.65
CA LEU A 35 -9.28 -0.14 2.70
C LEU A 35 -10.50 0.57 3.28
N LEU A 36 -10.32 1.36 4.34
CA LEU A 36 -11.40 2.13 4.97
C LEU A 36 -11.88 3.28 4.07
N SER A 37 -11.11 3.68 3.06
CA SER A 37 -11.52 4.71 2.09
C SER A 37 -12.39 4.17 0.96
N GLY A 38 -12.82 2.90 1.08
CA GLY A 38 -13.67 2.23 0.10
C GLY A 38 -12.89 1.50 -0.99
N PHE A 39 -11.56 1.44 -0.95
CA PHE A 39 -10.82 0.66 -1.94
C PHE A 39 -10.94 -0.84 -1.63
N ARG A 40 -11.43 -1.59 -2.61
CA ARG A 40 -11.67 -3.03 -2.54
C ARG A 40 -10.84 -3.76 -3.60
N PRO A 41 -10.14 -4.85 -3.23
CA PRO A 41 -9.36 -5.64 -4.17
C PRO A 41 -10.24 -6.63 -4.91
N TYR A 42 -10.07 -6.71 -6.23
CA TYR A 42 -10.74 -7.66 -7.11
C TYR A 42 -9.72 -8.43 -7.93
N TYR A 43 -10.00 -9.70 -8.19
CA TYR A 43 -9.19 -10.48 -9.12
C TYR A 43 -9.33 -9.92 -10.54
N ASN A 44 -8.21 -9.71 -11.22
CA ASN A 44 -8.19 -9.12 -12.57
C ASN A 44 -8.37 -10.14 -13.70
N GLY A 45 -8.51 -11.44 -13.39
CA GLY A 45 -8.72 -12.50 -14.38
C GLY A 45 -7.45 -13.00 -15.06
N MET A 46 -6.28 -12.48 -14.72
CA MET A 46 -5.00 -12.97 -15.25
C MET A 46 -4.64 -14.33 -14.65
N PRO A 47 -4.10 -15.29 -15.42
CA PRO A 47 -3.81 -16.64 -14.92
C PRO A 47 -2.94 -16.65 -13.66
N HIS A 48 -3.27 -17.54 -12.71
CA HIS A 48 -2.54 -17.71 -11.47
C HIS A 48 -1.66 -18.97 -11.53
N PRO A 49 -0.38 -18.93 -11.10
CA PRO A 49 0.54 -20.07 -11.22
C PRO A 49 0.11 -21.32 -10.43
N VAL A 50 -0.72 -21.12 -9.41
CA VAL A 50 -1.35 -22.18 -8.61
C VAL A 50 -2.76 -22.48 -9.15
N PRO A 51 -3.01 -23.63 -9.80
CA PRO A 51 -4.27 -23.91 -10.51
C PRO A 51 -5.52 -23.95 -9.63
N PHE A 52 -5.41 -24.52 -8.41
CA PHE A 52 -6.57 -24.61 -7.52
C PHE A 52 -7.00 -23.22 -7.02
N LEU A 53 -6.04 -22.31 -6.81
CA LEU A 53 -6.34 -20.94 -6.40
C LEU A 53 -6.96 -20.17 -7.58
N GLU A 54 -6.45 -20.37 -8.80
CA GLU A 54 -7.04 -19.81 -10.02
C GLU A 54 -8.53 -20.16 -10.15
N GLU A 55 -8.87 -21.44 -9.97
CA GLU A 55 -10.25 -21.92 -10.01
C GLU A 55 -11.13 -21.23 -8.97
N LYS A 56 -10.66 -21.14 -7.71
CA LYS A 56 -11.39 -20.45 -6.65
C LYS A 56 -11.59 -18.96 -6.96
N LEU A 57 -10.57 -18.28 -7.48
CA LEU A 57 -10.63 -16.86 -7.85
C LEU A 57 -11.62 -16.62 -9.00
N ASN A 58 -11.60 -17.46 -10.03
CA ASN A 58 -12.54 -17.39 -11.15
C ASN A 58 -14.00 -17.58 -10.70
N ASN A 59 -14.23 -18.32 -9.62
CA ASN A 59 -15.56 -18.56 -9.05
C ASN A 59 -16.11 -17.39 -8.22
N LEU A 60 -15.32 -16.34 -7.94
CA LEU A 60 -15.76 -15.22 -7.09
C LEU A 60 -16.79 -14.29 -7.74
N LYS A 61 -17.05 -14.40 -9.06
CA LYS A 61 -18.16 -13.72 -9.78
C LYS A 61 -18.37 -12.25 -9.35
N ASN A 62 -17.38 -11.39 -9.62
CA ASN A 62 -17.43 -9.94 -9.31
C ASN A 62 -17.59 -9.61 -7.81
N LYS A 63 -17.12 -10.48 -6.92
CA LYS A 63 -16.98 -10.15 -5.49
C LYS A 63 -15.57 -9.71 -5.18
N SER A 64 -15.44 -8.80 -4.21
CA SER A 64 -14.13 -8.42 -3.74
C SER A 64 -13.46 -9.60 -3.02
N ILE A 65 -12.14 -9.70 -3.11
CA ILE A 65 -11.37 -10.71 -2.38
C ILE A 65 -11.67 -10.65 -0.88
N VAL A 66 -11.80 -9.45 -0.30
CA VAL A 66 -12.05 -9.28 1.14
C VAL A 66 -13.45 -9.68 1.59
N GLU A 67 -14.37 -9.93 0.65
CA GLU A 67 -15.72 -10.42 0.91
C GLU A 67 -15.84 -11.94 0.74
N ALA A 68 -14.80 -12.58 0.19
CA ALA A 68 -14.74 -14.02 0.06
C ALA A 68 -14.31 -14.69 1.37
N ASP A 69 -14.44 -16.02 1.43
CA ASP A 69 -13.81 -16.80 2.50
C ASP A 69 -12.30 -16.83 2.28
N LEU A 70 -11.60 -15.93 2.96
CA LEU A 70 -10.15 -15.79 2.84
C LEU A 70 -9.38 -17.04 3.30
N TYR A 71 -9.93 -17.82 4.24
CA TYR A 71 -9.28 -19.05 4.70
C TYR A 71 -9.46 -20.18 3.70
N ASP A 72 -10.62 -20.26 3.05
CA ASP A 72 -10.82 -21.17 1.93
C ASP A 72 -9.88 -20.82 0.76
N LEU A 73 -9.80 -19.54 0.38
CA LEU A 73 -8.87 -19.09 -0.66
C LEU A 73 -7.40 -19.40 -0.31
N ALA A 74 -7.01 -19.24 0.95
CA ALA A 74 -5.64 -19.50 1.40
C ALA A 74 -5.30 -20.99 1.56
N GLN A 75 -6.29 -21.88 1.50
CA GLN A 75 -6.11 -23.29 1.80
C GLN A 75 -5.09 -23.94 0.86
N GLY A 76 -4.07 -24.58 1.43
CA GLY A 76 -3.05 -25.30 0.68
C GLY A 76 -1.96 -24.41 0.06
N LEU A 77 -1.98 -23.10 0.30
CA LEU A 77 -0.89 -22.22 -0.07
C LEU A 77 0.28 -22.37 0.91
N GLU A 78 1.50 -22.38 0.36
CA GLU A 78 2.74 -22.41 1.13
C GLU A 78 3.46 -21.07 0.98
N GLY A 79 4.06 -20.57 2.06
CA GLY A 79 4.79 -19.31 2.01
C GLY A 79 5.63 -19.07 3.26
N ARG A 80 6.26 -17.90 3.32
CA ARG A 80 7.20 -17.55 4.42
C ARG A 80 6.51 -17.11 5.72
N SER A 81 5.20 -16.89 5.69
CA SER A 81 4.43 -16.43 6.84
C SER A 81 3.62 -17.57 7.45
N THR A 82 3.46 -17.55 8.78
CA THR A 82 2.53 -18.45 9.47
C THR A 82 1.08 -17.96 9.38
N ASN A 83 0.84 -16.73 8.91
CA ASN A 83 -0.49 -16.20 8.67
C ASN A 83 -0.95 -16.59 7.26
N PRO A 84 -1.96 -17.45 7.10
CA PRO A 84 -2.43 -17.91 5.78
C PRO A 84 -2.96 -16.78 4.91
N ILE A 85 -3.54 -15.73 5.51
CA ILE A 85 -4.06 -14.58 4.77
C ILE A 85 -2.90 -13.75 4.22
N ALA A 86 -1.81 -13.61 4.97
CA ALA A 86 -0.61 -12.95 4.45
C ALA A 86 -0.03 -13.73 3.26
N VAL A 87 0.05 -15.06 3.36
CA VAL A 87 0.50 -15.92 2.26
C VAL A 87 -0.41 -15.78 1.04
N LEU A 88 -1.72 -15.74 1.22
CA LEU A 88 -2.68 -15.49 0.13
C LEU A 88 -2.41 -14.16 -0.56
N PHE A 89 -2.27 -13.06 0.19
CA PHE A 89 -2.01 -11.75 -0.42
C PHE A 89 -0.62 -11.69 -1.09
N ASP A 90 0.39 -12.41 -0.59
CA ASP A 90 1.68 -12.53 -1.28
C ASP A 90 1.51 -13.19 -2.66
N HIS A 91 0.73 -14.27 -2.74
CA HIS A 91 0.43 -14.95 -4.01
C HIS A 91 -0.37 -14.08 -4.99
N LEU A 92 -1.25 -13.21 -4.49
CA LEU A 92 -2.08 -12.33 -5.32
C LEU A 92 -1.37 -11.05 -5.76
N LEU A 93 -0.56 -10.45 -4.88
CA LEU A 93 0.17 -9.21 -5.18
C LEU A 93 1.42 -9.48 -6.00
N HIS A 94 2.18 -10.53 -5.67
CA HIS A 94 3.43 -10.86 -6.35
C HIS A 94 3.57 -12.39 -6.52
N PRO A 95 2.86 -13.00 -7.48
CA PRO A 95 2.92 -14.43 -7.74
C PRO A 95 4.37 -14.90 -7.95
N ASP A 96 4.77 -16.01 -7.32
CA ASP A 96 6.12 -16.61 -7.39
C ASP A 96 7.28 -15.68 -6.98
N ALA A 97 7.00 -14.60 -6.25
CA ALA A 97 8.02 -13.68 -5.73
C ALA A 97 9.15 -14.42 -4.99
N ASP A 98 8.81 -15.39 -4.15
CA ASP A 98 9.78 -16.17 -3.36
C ASP A 98 10.76 -16.99 -4.24
N ARG A 99 10.39 -17.24 -5.50
CA ARG A 99 11.22 -17.91 -6.50
C ARG A 99 12.03 -16.91 -7.34
N GLY A 100 11.97 -15.63 -7.01
CA GLY A 100 12.60 -14.54 -7.73
C GLY A 100 11.84 -14.06 -8.96
N ALA A 101 10.59 -14.48 -9.15
CA ALA A 101 9.76 -14.00 -10.26
C ALA A 101 9.38 -12.52 -10.06
N ILE A 102 9.19 -11.81 -11.18
CA ILE A 102 8.75 -10.41 -11.19
C ILE A 102 7.43 -10.37 -11.97
N ASN A 103 6.40 -10.95 -11.38
CA ASN A 103 5.06 -10.98 -11.93
C ASN A 103 4.26 -9.75 -11.48
N SER A 104 3.33 -9.30 -12.35
CA SER A 104 2.38 -8.24 -12.01
C SER A 104 1.37 -8.71 -10.97
N SER A 105 0.77 -7.77 -10.25
CA SER A 105 -0.33 -8.08 -9.35
C SER A 105 -1.53 -8.67 -10.11
N LEU A 106 -2.15 -9.67 -9.51
CA LEU A 106 -3.42 -10.26 -9.94
C LEU A 106 -4.63 -9.53 -9.34
N LEU A 107 -4.38 -8.47 -8.56
CA LEU A 107 -5.40 -7.62 -7.98
C LEU A 107 -5.50 -6.31 -8.76
N HIS A 108 -6.74 -5.88 -8.97
CA HIS A 108 -7.06 -4.49 -9.29
C HIS A 108 -7.89 -3.92 -8.15
N TRP A 109 -7.68 -2.64 -7.86
CA TRP A 109 -8.35 -1.96 -6.75
C TRP A 109 -9.43 -1.06 -7.30
N VAL A 110 -10.66 -1.23 -6.80
CA VAL A 110 -11.83 -0.45 -7.17
C VAL A 110 -12.26 0.37 -5.97
N GLN A 111 -12.53 1.66 -6.17
CA GLN A 111 -13.06 2.50 -5.11
C GLN A 111 -14.59 2.39 -5.09
N GLU A 112 -15.13 2.02 -3.94
CA GLU A 112 -16.55 1.81 -3.69
C GLU A 112 -16.97 2.71 -2.53
N GLU A 113 -17.70 3.78 -2.85
CA GLU A 113 -18.11 4.79 -1.86
C GLU A 113 -19.02 4.19 -0.78
N GLU A 114 -19.83 3.20 -1.11
CA GLU A 114 -20.68 2.45 -0.19
C GLU A 114 -19.88 1.72 0.91
N HIS A 115 -18.61 1.45 0.65
CA HIS A 115 -17.69 0.77 1.55
C HIS A 115 -16.74 1.73 2.28
N ALA A 116 -16.83 3.03 2.02
CA ALA A 116 -16.02 4.04 2.67
C ALA A 116 -16.52 4.29 4.11
N ILE A 117 -15.60 4.17 5.06
CA ILE A 117 -15.82 4.44 6.48
C ILE A 117 -15.05 5.71 6.83
N PRO A 118 -15.71 6.79 7.32
CA PRO A 118 -15.03 8.00 7.73
C PRO A 118 -13.97 7.74 8.80
N HIS A 119 -12.71 8.03 8.50
CA HIS A 119 -11.61 7.77 9.43
C HIS A 119 -10.51 8.83 9.38
N ILE A 120 -9.72 8.88 10.46
CA ILE A 120 -8.54 9.73 10.58
C ILE A 120 -7.32 8.92 11.00
N VAL A 121 -6.18 9.18 10.38
CA VAL A 121 -4.88 8.59 10.75
C VAL A 121 -4.07 9.62 11.52
N LEU A 122 -3.65 9.26 12.73
CA LEU A 122 -2.81 10.08 13.59
C LEU A 122 -1.42 9.46 13.71
N GLY A 123 -0.38 10.25 13.49
CA GLY A 123 1.00 9.80 13.61
C GLY A 123 1.89 10.88 14.18
N LYS A 124 2.97 10.47 14.85
CA LYS A 124 3.95 11.38 15.44
C LYS A 124 4.79 12.14 14.39
N TRP A 125 5.01 11.52 13.23
CA TRP A 125 5.93 12.00 12.20
C TRP A 125 5.25 12.12 10.83
N ALA A 126 6.00 12.41 9.77
CA ALA A 126 5.49 12.28 8.41
C ALA A 126 5.07 10.82 8.09
N PRO A 127 4.19 10.61 7.09
CA PRO A 127 3.79 9.28 6.63
C PRO A 127 4.97 8.32 6.43
N GLY A 128 4.82 7.07 6.86
CA GLY A 128 5.88 6.06 6.85
C GLY A 128 6.35 5.63 8.23
N GLY A 129 5.86 6.25 9.31
CA GLY A 129 6.11 5.79 10.67
C GLY A 129 7.60 5.70 11.01
N SER A 130 8.03 4.60 11.62
CA SER A 130 9.43 4.40 12.04
C SER A 130 10.44 4.41 10.89
N TRP A 131 10.01 4.19 9.64
CA TRP A 131 10.88 4.30 8.47
C TRP A 131 11.44 5.71 8.27
N GLN A 132 10.76 6.74 8.79
CA GLN A 132 11.26 8.13 8.81
C GLN A 132 12.47 8.33 9.72
N GLN A 133 12.71 7.42 10.66
CA GLN A 133 13.80 7.53 11.63
C GLN A 133 15.01 6.65 11.28
N MET A 134 14.90 5.85 10.22
CA MET A 134 15.97 4.98 9.75
C MET A 134 16.93 5.76 8.84
N ASP A 135 18.20 5.39 8.83
CA ASP A 135 19.18 6.01 7.93
C ASP A 135 18.79 5.76 6.46
N GLY A 136 18.53 6.84 5.73
CA GLY A 136 18.06 6.81 4.35
C GLY A 136 19.06 6.22 3.35
N ASN A 137 20.34 6.09 3.72
CA ASN A 137 21.36 5.45 2.89
C ASN A 137 21.35 3.91 3.01
N LEU A 138 20.60 3.36 3.97
CA LEU A 138 20.45 1.92 4.11
C LEU A 138 19.62 1.37 2.94
N GLN A 139 20.15 0.33 2.30
CA GLN A 139 19.38 -0.45 1.34
C GLN A 139 18.39 -1.34 2.08
N THR A 140 17.15 -1.42 1.59
CA THR A 140 16.21 -2.41 2.08
C THR A 140 16.77 -3.81 1.79
N ILE A 141 16.67 -4.72 2.77
CA ILE A 141 17.00 -6.13 2.55
C ILE A 141 15.97 -6.76 1.59
N SER A 142 14.72 -6.29 1.65
CA SER A 142 13.62 -6.67 0.77
C SER A 142 13.75 -6.07 -0.64
N ILE A 143 13.21 -6.79 -1.63
CA ILE A 143 13.05 -6.32 -3.02
C ILE A 143 12.00 -5.19 -3.04
N SER A 144 12.19 -4.15 -3.86
CA SER A 144 11.29 -2.98 -3.93
C SER A 144 9.83 -3.37 -4.14
N ASN A 145 9.59 -4.35 -5.01
CA ASN A 145 8.24 -4.82 -5.32
C ASN A 145 7.50 -5.33 -4.08
N TRP A 146 8.18 -5.74 -3.01
CA TRP A 146 7.51 -6.28 -1.81
C TRP A 146 7.22 -5.21 -0.75
N MET A 147 7.54 -3.96 -1.07
CA MET A 147 7.35 -2.79 -0.19
C MET A 147 6.29 -1.84 -0.77
N GLU A 148 5.51 -2.33 -1.74
CA GLU A 148 4.51 -1.55 -2.47
C GLU A 148 3.23 -1.40 -1.64
N LEU A 149 2.52 -0.31 -1.90
CA LEU A 149 1.18 -0.11 -1.37
C LEU A 149 0.14 -0.66 -2.34
N PRO A 150 -1.05 -1.02 -1.84
CA PRO A 150 -2.22 -1.23 -2.67
C PRO A 150 -2.37 -0.14 -3.74
N SER A 151 -2.46 -0.55 -5.02
CA SER A 151 -2.64 0.35 -6.16
C SER A 151 -1.51 1.37 -6.45
N LEU A 152 -0.36 1.27 -5.78
CA LEU A 152 0.81 2.10 -6.11
C LEU A 152 2.09 1.26 -6.14
N PRO A 153 2.43 0.69 -7.31
CA PRO A 153 3.69 -0.01 -7.48
C PRO A 153 4.87 0.93 -7.23
N LEU A 154 5.73 0.58 -6.28
CA LEU A 154 6.92 1.34 -5.92
C LEU A 154 7.87 1.43 -7.11
N ASN A 155 7.93 0.41 -7.96
CA ASN A 155 8.75 0.40 -9.16
C ASN A 155 8.29 1.44 -10.22
N GLU A 156 6.99 1.66 -10.39
CA GLU A 156 6.43 2.67 -11.29
C GLU A 156 6.68 4.07 -10.74
N TRP A 157 6.49 4.26 -9.43
CA TRP A 157 6.84 5.51 -8.75
C TRP A 157 8.34 5.82 -8.88
N LEU A 158 9.22 4.84 -8.63
CA LEU A 158 10.67 4.99 -8.78
C LEU A 158 11.09 5.33 -10.22
N LYS A 159 10.43 4.74 -11.22
CA LYS A 159 10.65 5.06 -12.65
C LYS A 159 10.21 6.50 -12.96
N SER A 160 9.01 6.91 -12.54
CA SER A 160 8.51 8.28 -12.74
C SER A 160 9.42 9.36 -12.12
N LYS A 161 10.13 9.03 -11.03
CA LYS A 161 11.10 9.92 -10.39
C LYS A 161 12.47 9.94 -11.07
N LYS A 162 12.90 8.84 -11.70
CA LYS A 162 14.11 8.81 -12.55
C LYS A 162 13.94 9.70 -13.78
N ASP A 163 12.75 9.73 -14.37
CA ASP A 163 12.46 10.57 -15.54
C ASP A 163 12.41 12.07 -15.18
N GLN A 164 12.19 12.40 -13.91
CA GLN A 164 12.21 13.77 -13.40
C GLN A 164 13.59 14.24 -12.90
N VAL A 165 14.55 13.33 -12.67
CA VAL A 165 15.89 13.65 -12.15
C VAL A 165 16.95 13.07 -13.09
N ILE A 166 17.43 13.92 -14.01
CA ILE A 166 18.59 13.63 -14.85
C ILE A 166 19.79 13.34 -13.92
N GLY A 167 20.22 12.08 -13.87
CA GLY A 167 21.54 11.67 -13.37
C GLY A 167 21.58 11.11 -11.95
N THR A 168 21.33 9.81 -11.81
CA THR A 168 22.01 9.00 -10.76
C THR A 168 22.40 7.64 -11.34
N ASN A 169 23.60 7.58 -11.93
CA ASN A 169 24.26 6.33 -12.29
C ASN A 169 24.68 5.60 -11.01
N GLY A 170 24.07 4.45 -10.70
CA GLY A 170 24.53 3.58 -9.61
C GLY A 170 23.48 2.78 -8.83
N ARG A 171 22.17 3.03 -9.02
CA ARG A 171 21.12 2.27 -8.31
C ARG A 171 20.89 0.91 -8.99
N LYS A 172 21.13 -0.20 -8.28
CA LYS A 172 20.71 -1.55 -8.73
C LYS A 172 19.20 -1.54 -8.97
N ALA A 173 18.78 -1.97 -10.16
CA ALA A 173 17.45 -1.72 -10.71
C ALA A 173 16.24 -2.20 -9.86
N ASN A 174 16.45 -3.11 -8.90
CA ASN A 174 15.38 -3.83 -8.18
C ASN A 174 15.36 -3.60 -6.66
N ARG A 175 16.08 -2.60 -6.13
CA ARG A 175 16.09 -2.30 -4.68
C ARG A 175 15.80 -0.83 -4.38
N ALA A 176 14.96 -0.60 -3.39
CA ALA A 176 14.62 0.70 -2.87
C ALA A 176 15.59 1.07 -1.75
N THR A 177 15.84 2.35 -1.58
CA THR A 177 16.45 2.85 -0.35
C THR A 177 15.39 2.97 0.72
N VAL A 178 15.80 2.95 1.98
CA VAL A 178 14.91 3.18 3.13
C VAL A 178 14.22 4.55 3.06
N ALA A 179 14.81 5.53 2.36
CA ALA A 179 14.19 6.81 2.07
C ALA A 179 13.09 6.75 0.99
N ASP A 180 13.21 5.88 -0.01
CA ASP A 180 12.25 5.83 -1.13
C ASP A 180 10.84 5.38 -0.68
N VAL A 181 10.77 4.51 0.33
CA VAL A 181 9.53 3.98 0.91
C VAL A 181 8.65 5.09 1.53
N PRO A 182 9.12 5.92 2.49
CA PRO A 182 8.35 7.03 3.03
C PRO A 182 7.97 8.10 1.99
N TYR A 183 8.79 8.33 0.96
CA TYR A 183 8.44 9.27 -0.11
C TYR A 183 7.34 8.74 -1.03
N ASN A 184 7.35 7.46 -1.37
CA ASN A 184 6.25 6.80 -2.08
C ASN A 184 4.96 6.84 -1.25
N LEU A 185 5.06 6.54 0.06
CA LEU A 185 3.94 6.64 1.01
C LEU A 185 3.38 8.07 1.09
N SER A 186 4.23 9.10 1.17
CA SER A 186 3.81 10.51 1.17
C SER A 186 3.13 10.93 -0.15
N THR A 187 3.59 10.39 -1.28
CA THR A 187 2.97 10.62 -2.60
C THR A 187 1.59 9.96 -2.67
N PHE A 188 1.47 8.72 -2.19
CA PHE A 188 0.20 8.00 -2.06
C PHE A 188 -0.80 8.78 -1.21
N TYR A 189 -0.36 9.31 -0.07
CA TYR A 189 -1.18 10.17 0.78
C TYR A 189 -1.68 11.40 0.05
N SER A 190 -0.83 12.10 -0.70
CA SER A 190 -1.22 13.35 -1.38
C SER A 190 -2.24 13.12 -2.51
N PHE A 191 -2.27 11.93 -3.10
CA PHE A 191 -3.22 11.58 -4.16
C PHE A 191 -4.56 11.06 -3.62
N PHE A 192 -4.57 10.36 -2.48
CA PHE A 192 -5.76 9.66 -1.99
C PHE A 192 -6.36 10.23 -0.69
N PHE A 193 -5.59 10.96 0.14
CA PHE A 193 -6.02 11.34 1.50
C PHE A 193 -5.70 12.80 1.85
N THR A 194 -6.67 13.48 2.48
CA THR A 194 -6.40 14.76 3.15
C THR A 194 -5.68 14.48 4.46
N TYR A 195 -4.36 14.39 4.42
CA TYR A 195 -3.54 14.18 5.61
C TYR A 195 -3.56 15.41 6.52
N ARG A 196 -4.03 15.25 7.76
CA ARG A 196 -3.79 16.21 8.85
C ARG A 196 -2.65 15.72 9.73
N SER A 197 -1.43 16.18 9.44
CA SER A 197 -0.39 16.21 10.46
C SER A 197 -0.76 17.23 11.52
N SER A 198 -1.16 16.75 12.68
CA SER A 198 -1.09 17.54 13.90
C SER A 198 0.07 16.97 14.70
N CYS A 199 1.22 17.67 14.69
CA CYS A 199 2.19 17.49 15.76
C CYS A 199 1.45 17.88 17.04
N ILE A 200 1.03 16.91 17.84
CA ILE A 200 0.59 17.18 19.20
C ILE A 200 1.84 17.69 19.93
N PRO A 201 1.83 18.92 20.49
CA PRO A 201 2.98 19.50 21.15
C PRO A 201 3.45 18.69 22.36
#